data_AF-A8ZTV6-F1
#
_entry.id   AF-A8ZTV6-F1
#
_cell.length_a   1.000
_cell.length_b   1.000
_cell.length_c   1.000
_cell.angle_alpha   90.00
_cell.angle_beta   90.00
_cell.angle_gamma   90.00
#
_symmetry.space_group_name_H-M   'P 1'
#
loop_
_entity.id
_entity.type
_entity.pdbx_description
1 polymer ?
#
loop_
_entity_poly.entity_id
_entity_poly.type
_entity_poly.pdbx_seq_one_letter_code
_entity_poly.pdbx_strand_id
1 'polypeptide(L)' 'MRKSQHKVAPINVSSCPQCGEAKLHHRACPSCGTYKDRTVIETEA' A
#
# COMPACT_ATOMS: atom_id res chain seq x y z
N MET A 1 -16.64 -22.98 -19.30
CA MET A 1 -17.53 -22.00 -18.65
C MET A 1 -17.31 -21.86 -17.15
N ARG A 2 -17.14 -22.95 -16.36
CA ARG A 2 -17.03 -22.82 -14.88
C ARG A 2 -15.91 -21.90 -14.35
N LYS A 3 -14.74 -21.83 -15.02
CA LYS A 3 -13.59 -21.01 -14.56
C LYS A 3 -13.44 -19.62 -15.19
N SER A 4 -14.28 -19.25 -16.18
CA SER A 4 -14.07 -17.99 -16.92
C SER A 4 -14.26 -16.72 -16.07
N GLN A 5 -14.97 -16.83 -14.95
CA GLN A 5 -15.20 -15.74 -13.99
C GLN A 5 -14.21 -15.74 -12.82
N HIS A 6 -13.30 -16.71 -12.75
CA HIS A 6 -12.32 -16.82 -11.66
C HIS A 6 -11.10 -15.93 -11.93
N LYS A 7 -11.33 -14.64 -12.22
CA LYS A 7 -10.26 -13.68 -12.45
C LYS A 7 -10.01 -12.92 -11.17
N VAL A 8 -8.74 -12.87 -10.75
CA VAL A 8 -8.33 -12.04 -9.63
C VAL A 8 -8.19 -10.61 -10.13
N ALA A 9 -8.81 -9.67 -9.42
CA ALA A 9 -8.66 -8.25 -9.72
C ALA A 9 -7.29 -7.75 -9.21
N PRO A 10 -6.63 -6.85 -9.96
CA PRO A 10 -5.41 -6.22 -9.49
C PRO A 10 -5.69 -5.35 -8.25
N ILE A 11 -4.69 -5.23 -7.39
CA ILE A 11 -4.78 -4.41 -6.18
C ILE A 11 -4.45 -2.95 -6.54
N ASN A 12 -5.29 -2.03 -6.09
CA ASN A 12 -5.08 -0.59 -6.30
C ASN A 12 -4.10 -0.03 -5.25
N VAL A 13 -2.92 0.32 -5.72
CA VAL A 13 -1.87 0.99 -4.93
C VAL A 13 -1.72 2.45 -5.38
N SER A 14 -1.31 3.31 -4.45
CA SER A 14 -0.93 4.71 -4.70
C SER A 14 0.52 4.95 -4.27
N SER A 15 1.17 5.97 -4.82
CA SER A 15 2.52 6.34 -4.41
C SER A 15 2.50 7.00 -3.02
N CYS A 16 3.53 6.70 -2.22
CA CYS A 16 3.76 7.37 -0.96
C CYS A 16 4.35 8.76 -1.22
N PRO A 17 3.79 9.85 -0.65
CA PRO A 17 4.32 11.20 -0.87
C PRO A 17 5.67 11.45 -0.19
N GLN A 18 6.08 10.63 0.79
CA GLN A 18 7.36 10.79 1.48
C GLN A 18 8.51 9.99 0.88
N CYS A 19 8.29 8.73 0.50
CA CYS A 19 9.34 7.85 -0.03
C CYS A 19 9.14 7.45 -1.50
N GLY A 20 8.01 7.81 -2.12
CA GLY A 20 7.67 7.46 -3.50
C GLY A 20 7.18 6.01 -3.71
N GLU A 21 7.26 5.17 -2.68
CA GLU A 21 6.98 3.74 -2.82
C GLU A 21 5.48 3.42 -2.88
N ALA A 22 5.13 2.27 -3.48
CA ALA A 22 3.74 1.85 -3.61
C ALA A 22 3.15 1.50 -2.24
N LYS A 23 2.10 2.22 -1.85
CA LYS A 23 1.35 1.98 -0.63
C LYS A 23 -0.13 1.72 -0.93
N LEU A 24 -0.78 1.03 -0.01
CA LEU A 24 -2.22 0.85 -0.07
C LEU A 24 -2.95 2.12 0.39
N HIS A 25 -4.09 2.38 -0.24
CA HIS A 25 -4.99 3.44 0.17
C HIS A 25 -5.40 3.25 1.63
N HIS A 26 -5.41 4.34 2.40
CA HIS A 26 -5.78 4.37 3.83
C HIS A 26 -4.91 3.53 4.78
N ARG A 27 -3.74 3.04 4.35
CA ARG A 27 -2.77 2.37 5.22
C ARG A 27 -1.51 3.21 5.40
N ALA A 28 -0.80 2.98 6.51
CA ALA A 28 0.56 3.48 6.67
C ALA A 28 1.47 2.85 5.61
N CYS A 29 2.46 3.61 5.15
CA CYS A 29 3.46 3.08 4.24
C CYS A 29 4.26 1.99 4.99
N PRO A 30 4.40 0.78 4.43
CA PRO A 30 5.16 -0.29 5.08
C PRO A 30 6.66 0.03 5.14
N SER A 31 7.16 0.81 4.18
CA SER A 31 8.60 1.08 4.06
C SER A 31 9.07 2.26 4.89
N CYS A 32 8.30 3.35 4.95
CA CYS A 32 8.68 4.54 5.75
C CYS A 32 7.81 4.75 6.99
N GLY A 33 6.85 3.87 7.26
CA GLY A 33 6.02 3.91 8.46
C GLY A 33 5.05 5.09 8.55
N THR A 34 4.94 5.92 7.51
CA THR A 34 4.19 7.18 7.60
C THR A 34 2.76 7.11 7.06
N TYR A 35 1.86 7.81 7.75
CA TYR A 35 0.47 7.98 7.39
C TYR A 35 0.00 9.41 7.72
N LYS A 36 -0.45 10.15 6.70
CA LYS A 36 -0.87 11.56 6.83
C LYS A 36 0.18 12.41 7.57
N ASP A 37 1.42 12.38 7.05
CA ASP A 37 2.56 13.18 7.52
C ASP A 37 2.95 12.97 8.98
N ARG A 38 2.51 11.84 9.56
CA ARG A 38 2.91 11.37 10.88
C ARG A 38 3.56 10.01 10.76
N THR A 39 4.66 9.82 11.46
CA THR A 39 5.32 8.52 11.62
C THR A 39 4.46 7.69 12.57
N VAL A 40 3.81 6.66 12.04
CA VAL A 40 2.88 5.79 12.82
C VAL A 40 3.55 4.48 13.19
N ILE A 41 4.56 4.08 12.42
CA ILE A 41 5.35 2.87 12.65
C ILE A 41 6.79 3.32 12.85
N GLU A 42 7.38 3.00 13.99
CA GLU A 42 8.84 3.02 14.16
C GLU A 42 9.39 1.82 13.40
N THR A 43 9.76 2.03 12.14
CA THR A 43 10.44 1.01 11.35
C THR A 43 11.89 0.93 11.82
N GLU A 44 12.17 0.08 12.81
CA GLU A 44 13.52 -0.40 13.07
C GLU A 44 13.93 -1.37 11.96
N ALA A 45 14.86 -0.91 11.12
CA ALA A 45 15.70 -1.65 10.15
C ALA A 45 15.01 -2.48 9.05
#